data_AF-X1FCJ1-F1
#
_entry.id   AF-X1FCJ1-F1
#
_cell.length_a   1.000
_cell.length_b   1.000
_cell.length_c   1.000
_cell.angle_alpha   90.00
_cell.angle_beta   90.00
_cell.angle_gamma   90.00
#
_symmetry.space_group_name_H-M   'P 1'
#
loop_
_entity.id
_entity.type
_entity.pdbx_description
1 polymer ?
#
loop_
_entity_poly.entity_id
_entity_poly.type
_entity_poly.pdbx_seq_one_letter_code
_entity_poly.pdbx_strand_id
1 'polypeptide(L)'
;MDAGYALDGHKEMNQAMTDLLNPYQRDKKQKNDWLEKLDFKIKDASSEKADVLYFVGCTTALTPQIQTVALNTAKVLRKLGVDFSVSSAS
;
A
#
# COMPACT_ATOMS: atom_id res chain seq x y z
N MET A 1 -30.32 1.95 4.39
CA MET A 1 -30.13 2.48 5.75
C MET A 1 -29.50 3.84 5.58
N ASP A 2 -30.22 4.91 5.93
CA ASP A 2 -29.64 6.25 5.89
C ASP A 2 -28.54 6.35 6.95
N ALA A 3 -27.29 6.46 6.50
CA ALA A 3 -26.14 6.64 7.36
C ALA A 3 -26.17 8.07 7.92
N GLY A 4 -26.97 8.28 8.97
CA GLY A 4 -27.31 9.58 9.59
C GLY A 4 -26.14 10.37 10.22
N TYR A 5 -24.89 10.10 9.86
CA TYR A 5 -23.70 10.80 10.36
C TYR A 5 -22.65 11.10 9.25
N ALA A 6 -22.96 10.85 7.98
CA ALA A 6 -22.06 11.18 6.88
C ALA A 6 -22.07 12.70 6.63
N LEU A 7 -20.98 13.38 6.99
CA LEU A 7 -20.76 14.77 6.59
C LEU A 7 -20.63 14.85 5.07
N ASP A 8 -21.10 15.95 4.47
CA ASP A 8 -20.97 16.17 3.03
C ASP A 8 -19.52 16.04 2.55
N GLY A 9 -18.55 16.50 3.36
CA GLY A 9 -17.12 16.36 3.08
C GLY A 9 -16.58 14.93 3.06
N HIS A 10 -17.33 13.94 3.56
CA HIS A 10 -16.93 12.53 3.54
C HIS A 10 -17.53 11.74 2.38
N LYS A 11 -18.43 12.33 1.57
CA LYS A 11 -19.11 11.63 0.47
C LYS A 11 -18.11 11.01 -0.51
N GLU A 12 -17.12 11.78 -0.96
CA GLU A 12 -16.13 11.29 -1.91
C GLU A 12 -15.22 10.21 -1.31
N MET A 13 -14.81 10.38 -0.05
CA MET A 13 -14.02 9.37 0.66
C MET A 13 -14.79 8.05 0.79
N ASN A 14 -16.08 8.11 1.15
CA ASN A 14 -16.94 6.94 1.28
C ASN A 14 -17.16 6.26 -0.07
N GLN A 15 -17.38 7.03 -1.14
CA GLN A 15 -17.49 6.53 -2.51
C GLN A 15 -16.19 5.81 -2.92
N ALA A 16 -15.02 6.42 -2.68
CA ALA A 16 -13.73 5.82 -2.98
C ALA A 16 -13.48 4.53 -2.16
N MET A 17 -13.95 4.47 -0.92
CA MET A 17 -13.90 3.25 -0.12
C MET A 17 -14.72 2.12 -0.73
N THR A 18 -15.86 2.39 -1.37
CA THR A 18 -16.67 1.39 -2.07
C THR A 18 -16.06 1.01 -3.42
N ASP A 19 -15.67 1.99 -4.23
CA ASP A 19 -15.30 1.75 -5.63
C ASP A 19 -13.82 1.33 -5.79
N LEU A 20 -12.94 1.89 -4.96
CA LEU A 20 -11.48 1.76 -5.08
C LEU A 20 -10.87 0.99 -3.90
N LEU A 21 -11.67 0.61 -2.90
CA LEU A 21 -11.24 0.03 -1.62
C LEU A 21 -10.11 0.80 -0.94
N ASN A 22 -10.12 2.12 -1.06
CA ASN A 22 -9.22 3.02 -0.33
C ASN A 22 -9.82 4.42 -0.21
N PRO A 23 -9.46 5.19 0.83
CA PRO A 23 -10.02 6.52 1.06
C PRO A 23 -9.30 7.62 0.26
N TYR A 24 -8.29 7.28 -0.55
CA TYR A 24 -7.36 8.24 -1.14
C TYR A 24 -7.70 8.64 -2.58
N GLN A 25 -8.81 8.14 -3.13
CA GLN A 25 -9.19 8.33 -4.54
C GLN A 25 -8.09 7.90 -5.53
N ARG A 26 -7.37 6.82 -5.21
CA ARG A 26 -6.29 6.27 -6.06
C ARG A 26 -6.67 4.90 -6.60
N ASP A 27 -6.19 4.59 -7.80
CA ASP A 27 -6.36 3.25 -8.38
C ASP A 27 -5.54 2.25 -7.57
N LYS A 28 -6.13 1.08 -7.26
CA LYS A 28 -5.46 -0.02 -6.57
C LYS A 28 -4.19 -0.49 -7.29
N LYS A 29 -4.12 -0.35 -8.61
CA LYS A 29 -2.94 -0.68 -9.41
C LYS A 29 -1.72 0.14 -8.99
N GLN A 30 -1.93 1.34 -8.45
CA GLN A 30 -0.87 2.23 -8.01
C GLN A 30 -0.22 1.80 -6.68
N LYS A 31 -0.75 0.78 -6.00
CA LYS A 31 -0.23 0.32 -4.71
C LYS A 31 1.19 -0.26 -4.81
N ASN A 32 1.65 -0.60 -6.01
CA ASN A 32 2.99 -1.16 -6.24
C ASN A 32 3.97 -0.16 -6.87
N ASP A 33 3.53 1.03 -7.29
CA ASP A 33 4.37 2.04 -7.96
C ASP A 33 5.59 2.45 -7.12
N TRP A 34 5.49 2.37 -5.79
CA TRP A 34 6.61 2.68 -4.91
C TRP A 34 7.80 1.73 -5.08
N LEU A 35 7.57 0.49 -5.53
CA LEU A 35 8.63 -0.48 -5.77
C LEU A 35 9.58 -0.02 -6.87
N GLU A 36 9.09 0.74 -7.84
CA GLU A 36 9.90 1.31 -8.94
C GLU A 36 10.95 2.31 -8.45
N LYS A 37 10.77 2.85 -7.24
CA LYS A 37 11.70 3.81 -6.62
C LYS A 37 12.84 3.14 -5.85
N LEU A 38 12.83 1.81 -5.75
CA LEU A 38 13.92 1.05 -5.15
C LEU A 38 15.00 0.75 -6.18
N ASP A 39 16.25 0.78 -5.73
CA ASP A 39 17.43 0.33 -6.49
C ASP A 39 17.59 -1.20 -6.46
N PHE A 40 16.57 -1.92 -6.00
CA PHE A 40 16.54 -3.37 -5.94
C PHE A 40 15.13 -3.93 -6.10
N LYS A 41 15.05 -5.21 -6.50
CA LYS A 41 13.81 -5.96 -6.60
C LYS A 41 13.42 -6.60 -5.27
N ILE A 42 12.13 -6.60 -4.96
CA ILE A 42 11.51 -7.35 -3.86
C ILE A 42 10.69 -8.47 -4.47
N LYS A 43 10.61 -9.61 -3.77
CA LYS A 43 9.81 -10.76 -4.18
C LYS A 43 8.31 -10.41 -4.23
N ASP A 44 7.62 -10.87 -5.27
CA ASP A 44 6.17 -10.75 -5.36
C ASP A 44 5.49 -11.85 -4.52
N ALA A 45 4.77 -11.46 -3.47
CA ALA A 45 4.10 -12.42 -2.58
C ALA A 45 3.04 -13.31 -3.27
N SER A 46 2.58 -12.95 -4.48
CA SER A 46 1.62 -13.74 -5.25
C SER A 46 2.26 -14.89 -6.03
N SER A 47 3.58 -14.85 -6.26
CA SER A 47 4.29 -15.84 -7.09
C SER A 47 5.55 -16.39 -6.45
N GLU A 48 6.12 -15.71 -5.46
CA GLU A 48 7.38 -16.05 -4.83
C GLU A 48 7.22 -16.26 -3.31
N LYS A 49 7.93 -17.24 -2.77
CA LYS A 49 7.97 -17.51 -1.33
C LYS A 49 9.06 -16.66 -0.66
N ALA A 50 8.73 -16.17 0.53
CA ALA A 50 9.65 -15.51 1.45
C ALA A 50 9.27 -15.88 2.89
N ASP A 51 10.23 -15.79 3.80
CA ASP A 51 10.01 -16.07 5.22
C ASP A 51 9.11 -15.01 5.89
N VAL A 52 9.19 -13.77 5.41
CA VAL A 52 8.45 -12.62 5.95
C VAL A 52 7.59 -11.97 4.87
N LEU A 53 6.32 -11.70 5.18
CA LEU A 53 5.47 -10.84 4.38
C LEU A 53 5.47 -9.42 4.95
N TYR A 54 6.02 -8.47 4.20
CA TYR A 54 5.85 -7.05 4.50
C TYR A 54 4.52 -6.55 3.93
N PHE A 55 3.53 -6.42 4.81
CA PHE A 55 2.24 -5.83 4.46
C PHE A 55 2.32 -4.29 4.49
N VAL A 56 2.45 -3.66 3.32
CA VAL A 56 2.67 -2.21 3.22
C VAL A 56 1.40 -1.39 3.50
N GLY A 57 0.22 -1.96 3.28
CA GLY A 57 -1.06 -1.26 3.45
C GLY A 57 -1.31 -0.15 2.41
N CYS A 58 -2.56 0.33 2.30
CA CYS A 58 -2.92 1.36 1.32
C CYS A 58 -2.36 2.74 1.68
N THR A 59 -2.25 3.06 2.96
CA THR A 59 -1.83 4.38 3.45
C THR A 59 -0.46 4.78 2.94
N THR A 60 0.57 3.99 3.19
CA THR A 60 1.93 4.32 2.74
C THR A 60 2.16 3.98 1.26
N ALA A 61 1.42 3.03 0.70
CA ALA A 61 1.53 2.69 -0.73
C ALA A 61 0.98 3.80 -1.64
N LEU A 62 -0.19 4.37 -1.28
CA LEU A 62 -0.96 5.30 -2.14
C LEU A 62 -0.81 6.78 -1.78
N THR A 63 -0.14 7.11 -0.66
CA THR A 63 0.04 8.50 -0.20
C THR A 63 1.49 8.94 -0.43
N PRO A 64 1.80 9.69 -1.52
CA PRO A 64 3.18 10.02 -1.90
C PRO A 64 4.00 10.70 -0.81
N GLN A 65 3.36 11.50 0.05
CA GLN A 65 3.99 12.28 1.11
C GLN A 65 4.64 11.40 2.20
N ILE A 66 4.11 10.19 2.41
CA ILE A 66 4.57 9.25 3.44
C ILE A 66 5.10 7.94 2.84
N GLN A 67 5.20 7.85 1.52
CA GLN A 67 5.70 6.68 0.80
C GLN A 67 7.16 6.36 1.16
N THR A 68 7.90 7.34 1.68
CA THR A 68 9.25 7.16 2.25
C THR A 68 9.29 6.13 3.38
N VAL A 69 8.19 5.94 4.13
CA VAL A 69 8.10 4.89 5.16
C VAL A 69 8.21 3.50 4.55
N ALA A 70 7.50 3.23 3.44
CA ALA A 70 7.58 1.96 2.74
C ALA A 70 8.98 1.70 2.17
N LEU A 71 9.56 2.72 1.52
CA LEU A 71 10.91 2.67 0.94
C LEU A 71 11.97 2.38 2.01
N ASN A 72 11.93 3.09 3.13
CA ASN A 72 12.93 2.93 4.20
C ASN A 72 12.77 1.61 4.93
N THR A 73 11.53 1.13 5.13
CA THR A 73 11.28 -0.19 5.72
C THR A 73 11.89 -1.29 4.85
N ALA A 74 11.64 -1.26 3.54
CA ALA A 74 12.23 -2.22 2.60
C ALA A 74 13.76 -2.18 2.59
N LYS A 75 14.37 -0.98 2.62
CA LYS A 75 15.83 -0.81 2.70
C LYS A 75 16.43 -1.39 3.97
N VAL A 76 15.76 -1.21 5.12
CA VAL A 76 16.19 -1.78 6.39
C VAL A 76 16.13 -3.32 6.35
N LEU A 77 15.02 -3.89 5.89
CA LEU A 77 14.86 -5.34 5.77
C LEU A 77 15.93 -5.95 4.85
N ARG A 78 16.20 -5.32 3.70
CA ARG A 78 17.28 -5.73 2.80
C ARG A 78 18.65 -5.66 3.47
N LYS A 79 18.96 -4.56 4.18
CA LYS A 79 20.26 -4.37 4.85
C LYS A 79 20.49 -5.41 5.95
N LEU A 80 19.43 -5.87 6.60
CA LEU A 80 19.46 -6.94 7.60
C LEU A 80 19.49 -8.35 6.99
N GLY A 81 19.41 -8.48 5.67
CA GLY A 81 19.39 -9.78 5.00
C GLY A 81 18.09 -10.57 5.23
N VAL A 82 17.00 -9.89 5.58
CA VAL A 82 15.69 -10.53 5.76
C VAL A 82 15.19 -11.00 4.39
N ASP A 83 14.77 -12.25 4.30
CA ASP A 83 14.03 -12.73 3.13
C ASP A 83 12.57 -12.32 3.21
N PHE A 84 12.17 -11.30 2.45
CA PHE A 84 10.82 -10.77 2.49
C PHE A 84 10.19 -10.58 1.10
N SER A 85 8.87 -10.74 1.06
CA SER A 85 8.00 -10.35 -0.05
C SER A 85 7.10 -9.20 0.38
N VAL A 86 6.50 -8.51 -0.59
CA VAL A 86 5.57 -7.40 -0.33
C VAL A 86 4.16 -7.78 -0.77
N SER A 87 3.17 -7.35 0.02
CA SER A 87 1.77 -7.33 -0.41
C SER A 87 1.08 -6.03 -0.02
N SER A 88 0.29 -5.56 -0.96
CA SER A 88 -0.46 -4.32 -0.88
C SER A 88 -1.95 -4.65 -1.04
N ALA A 89 -2.49 -5.65 -0.31
CA ALA A 89 -3.83 -6.26 -0.46
C ALA A 89 -4.71 -5.64 -1.57
N SER A 90 -4.87 -6.38 -2.68
CA SER A 90 -5.66 -6.02 -3.86
C SER A 90 -7.16 -5.93 -3.56
#